data_AF-A0A0B1P542-F1
#
_entry.id   AF-A0A0B1P542-F1
#
_cell.length_a   1.000
_cell.length_b   1.000
_cell.length_c   1.000
_cell.angle_alpha   90.00
_cell.angle_beta   90.00
_cell.angle_gamma   90.00
#
_symmetry.space_group_name_H-M   'P 1'
#
loop_
_entity.id
_entity.type
_entity.pdbx_description
1 polymer ?
#
loop_
_entity_poly.entity_id
_entity_poly.type
_entity_poly.pdbx_seq_one_letter_code
_entity_poly.pdbx_strand_id
1 'polypeptide(L)'
;MVHGIDIAIAISSTLRLITNQLGIEDIPTVICTDSFSLYECMVKLGTTKEKRLMIDIMAIRQSYERRELSEIRWINGNDNPADTMTKSSPTKALEQILNSNTLRVRVEGWVQRLDISMESSTTNKND
;
A
#
# COMPACT_ATOMS: atom_id res chain seq x y z
N MET A 1 -8.20 4.30 10.69
CA MET A 1 -7.23 4.05 9.60
C MET A 1 -7.80 3.09 8.55
N VAL A 2 -8.43 1.99 8.97
CA VAL A 2 -8.89 0.91 8.08
C VAL A 2 -9.90 1.32 7.01
N HIS A 3 -10.72 2.35 7.23
CA HIS A 3 -11.73 2.77 6.25
C HIS A 3 -11.18 3.06 4.83
N GLY A 4 -10.01 3.71 4.74
CA GLY A 4 -9.38 3.97 3.44
C GLY A 4 -8.93 2.67 2.72
N ILE A 5 -8.61 1.65 3.50
CA ILE A 5 -8.16 0.34 3.02
C ILE A 5 -9.36 -0.48 2.54
N ASP A 6 -10.48 -0.45 3.27
CA ASP A 6 -11.73 -1.08 2.82
C ASP A 6 -12.16 -0.57 1.44
N ILE A 7 -12.09 0.76 1.24
CA ILE A 7 -12.38 1.39 -0.05
C ILE A 7 -11.37 0.95 -1.11
N ALA A 8 -10.07 0.95 -0.78
CA ALA A 8 -9.04 0.50 -1.71
C ALA A 8 -9.27 -0.96 -2.16
N ILE A 9 -9.56 -1.87 -1.23
CA ILE A 9 -9.84 -3.28 -1.52
C ILE A 9 -11.11 -3.43 -2.37
N ALA A 10 -12.16 -2.66 -2.09
CA ALA A 10 -13.38 -2.68 -2.89
C ALA A 10 -13.11 -2.21 -4.34
N ILE A 11 -12.34 -1.13 -4.52
CA ILE A 11 -11.94 -0.64 -5.84
C ILE A 11 -11.06 -1.68 -6.55
N SER A 12 -10.03 -2.19 -5.88
CA SER A 12 -9.06 -3.13 -6.46
C SER A 12 -9.68 -4.46 -6.82
N SER A 13 -10.58 -5.00 -6.01
CA SER A 13 -11.33 -6.22 -6.35
C SER A 13 -12.22 -6.03 -7.57
N THR A 14 -12.87 -4.86 -7.69
CA THR A 14 -13.66 -4.49 -8.87
C THR A 14 -12.77 -4.36 -10.10
N LEU A 15 -11.64 -3.65 -9.99
CA LEU A 15 -10.68 -3.50 -11.08
C LEU A 15 -10.15 -4.86 -11.54
N ARG A 16 -9.83 -5.75 -10.60
CA ARG A 16 -9.39 -7.12 -10.90
C ARG A 16 -10.42 -7.90 -11.72
N LEU A 17 -11.72 -7.77 -11.44
CA LEU A 17 -12.75 -8.42 -12.28
C LEU A 17 -12.74 -7.89 -13.72
N ILE A 18 -12.50 -6.58 -13.89
CA ILE A 18 -12.44 -5.94 -15.21
C ILE A 18 -11.16 -6.31 -15.95
N THR A 19 -9.99 -6.23 -15.30
CA THR A 19 -8.69 -6.55 -15.91
C THR A 19 -8.63 -8.00 -16.37
N ASN A 20 -9.18 -8.93 -15.58
CA ASN A 20 -9.28 -10.33 -15.97
C ASN A 20 -10.10 -10.55 -17.26
N GLN A 21 -11.18 -9.80 -17.47
CA GLN A 21 -11.96 -9.89 -18.72
C GLN A 21 -11.20 -9.29 -19.91
N LEU A 22 -10.37 -8.28 -19.67
CA LEU A 22 -9.57 -7.60 -20.70
C LEU A 22 -8.22 -8.26 -20.97
N GLY A 23 -7.85 -9.31 -20.21
CA GLY A 23 -6.53 -9.94 -20.29
C GLY A 23 -5.38 -9.03 -19.84
N ILE A 24 -5.67 -8.06 -18.98
CA ILE A 24 -4.70 -7.13 -18.37
C ILE A 24 -4.24 -7.73 -17.04
N GLU A 25 -2.95 -7.55 -16.71
CA GLU A 25 -2.39 -7.97 -15.43
C GLU A 25 -3.08 -7.28 -14.24
N ASP A 26 -3.09 -7.95 -13.08
CA ASP A 26 -3.68 -7.43 -11.86
C ASP A 26 -2.97 -6.13 -11.42
N ILE A 27 -3.77 -5.12 -11.10
CA ILE A 27 -3.27 -3.82 -10.63
C ILE A 27 -2.98 -3.93 -9.13
N PRO A 28 -1.72 -3.76 -8.67
CA PRO A 28 -1.37 -3.95 -7.27
C PRO A 28 -1.95 -2.86 -6.38
N THR A 29 -2.33 -3.25 -5.15
CA THR A 29 -2.78 -2.30 -4.12
C THR A 29 -1.65 -2.04 -3.14
N VAL A 30 -1.25 -0.77 -3.02
CA VAL A 30 -0.10 -0.35 -2.21
C VAL A 30 -0.55 0.63 -1.13
N ILE A 31 -0.18 0.37 0.12
CA ILE A 31 -0.37 1.30 1.23
C ILE A 31 0.85 2.21 1.34
N CYS A 32 0.62 3.51 1.46
CA CYS A 32 1.67 4.50 1.73
C CYS A 32 1.39 5.21 3.07
N THR A 33 2.42 5.33 3.90
CA THR A 33 2.40 6.12 5.15
C THR A 33 3.65 6.98 5.24
N ASP A 34 3.52 8.22 5.71
CA ASP A 34 4.66 9.08 6.02
C ASP A 34 5.13 8.95 7.48
N SER A 35 4.29 8.34 8.32
CA SER A 35 4.62 8.02 9.71
C SER A 35 5.48 6.76 9.80
N PHE A 36 6.75 6.93 10.18
CA PHE A 36 7.69 5.83 10.40
C PHE A 36 7.24 4.89 11.52
N SER A 37 6.73 5.43 12.64
CA SER A 37 6.26 4.61 13.76
C SER A 37 5.08 3.73 13.37
N LEU A 38 4.16 4.25 12.54
CA LEU A 38 3.05 3.47 12.00
C LEU A 38 3.53 2.39 11.03
N TYR A 39 4.47 2.74 10.14
CA TYR A 39 5.11 1.78 9.24
C TYR A 39 5.76 0.62 10.01
N GLU A 40 6.56 0.93 11.04
CA GLU A 40 7.17 -0.09 11.89
C GLU A 40 6.13 -0.96 12.58
N CYS A 41 5.04 -0.39 13.07
CA CYS A 41 3.95 -1.16 13.67
C CYS A 41 3.24 -2.07 12.65
N MET A 42 3.12 -1.68 11.38
CA MET A 42 2.48 -2.51 10.35
C MET A 42 3.39 -3.66 9.92
N VAL A 43 4.67 -3.35 9.67
CA VAL A 43 5.65 -4.28 9.08
C VAL A 43 6.33 -5.17 10.12
N LYS A 44 6.81 -4.59 11.22
CA LYS A 44 7.44 -5.35 12.30
C LYS A 44 6.36 -5.79 13.26
N LEU A 45 6.59 -6.86 14.04
CA LEU A 45 5.76 -7.25 15.19
C LEU A 45 5.84 -6.22 16.35
N GLY A 46 5.99 -4.93 16.02
CA GLY A 46 5.88 -3.83 16.95
C GLY A 46 4.50 -3.83 17.60
N THR A 47 4.48 -3.47 18.87
CA THR A 47 3.27 -3.41 19.67
C THR A 47 2.89 -1.95 19.90
N THR A 48 1.59 -1.67 19.94
CA THR A 48 1.06 -0.38 20.39
C THR A 48 0.10 -0.62 21.55
N LYS A 49 0.03 0.33 22.48
CA LYS A 49 -0.90 0.24 23.63
C LYS A 49 -2.28 0.78 23.30
N GLU A 50 -2.43 1.47 22.17
CA GLU A 50 -3.71 2.02 21.74
C GLU A 50 -4.57 0.93 21.12
N LYS A 51 -5.73 0.66 21.72
CA LYS A 51 -6.56 -0.50 21.41
C LYS A 51 -7.16 -0.45 20.01
N ARG A 52 -7.61 0.72 19.55
CA ARG A 52 -8.19 0.86 18.21
C ARG A 52 -7.13 0.69 17.13
N LEU A 53 -5.94 1.22 17.33
CA LEU A 53 -4.81 1.12 16.43
C LEU A 53 -4.30 -0.32 16.34
N MET A 54 -4.30 -1.08 17.44
CA MET A 54 -4.03 -2.52 17.40
C MET A 54 -5.01 -3.24 16.46
N ILE A 55 -6.32 -2.99 16.61
CA ILE A 55 -7.34 -3.60 15.75
C ILE A 55 -7.10 -3.22 14.29
N ASP A 56 -6.88 -1.93 14.03
CA ASP A 56 -6.63 -1.43 12.68
C ASP A 56 -5.39 -2.08 12.05
N ILE A 57 -4.27 -2.17 12.78
CA ILE A 57 -3.04 -2.84 12.30
C ILE A 57 -3.28 -4.33 12.05
N MET A 58 -4.01 -5.02 12.93
CA MET A 58 -4.31 -6.45 12.74
C MET A 58 -5.15 -6.69 11.48
N ALA A 59 -6.11 -5.81 11.17
CA ALA A 59 -6.87 -5.89 9.93
C ALA A 59 -5.96 -5.72 8.70
N ILE A 60 -5.05 -4.74 8.73
CA ILE A 60 -4.08 -4.52 7.63
C ILE A 60 -3.21 -5.75 7.40
N ARG A 61 -2.67 -6.34 8.48
CA ARG A 61 -1.84 -7.54 8.39
C ARG A 61 -2.62 -8.72 7.81
N GLN A 62 -3.88 -8.90 8.21
CA GLN A 62 -4.75 -9.93 7.64
C GLN A 62 -4.98 -9.72 6.13
N SER A 63 -5.25 -8.49 5.69
CA SER A 63 -5.40 -8.18 4.26
C SER A 63 -4.12 -8.41 3.47
N TYR A 64 -2.96 -8.10 4.07
CA TYR A 64 -1.66 -8.41 3.48
C TYR A 64 -1.41 -9.92 3.37
N GLU A 65 -1.78 -10.71 4.38
CA GLU A 65 -1.70 -12.18 4.34
C GLU A 65 -2.62 -12.77 3.25
N ARG A 66 -3.83 -12.22 3.11
CA ARG A 66 -4.86 -12.59 2.13
C ARG A 66 -4.56 -12.16 0.69
N ARG A 67 -3.44 -11.46 0.44
CA ARG A 67 -3.07 -10.94 -0.90
C ARG A 67 -4.01 -9.85 -1.43
N GLU A 68 -4.74 -9.20 -0.54
CA GLU A 68 -5.55 -8.02 -0.90
C GLU A 68 -4.65 -6.77 -1.03
N LEU A 69 -3.49 -6.80 -0.37
CA LEU A 69 -2.47 -5.75 -0.38
C LEU A 69 -1.13 -6.33 -0.86
N SER A 70 -0.49 -5.66 -1.81
CA SER A 70 0.78 -6.10 -2.40
C SER A 70 1.99 -5.55 -1.64
N GLU A 71 1.89 -4.30 -1.18
CA GLU A 71 3.02 -3.59 -0.56
C GLU A 71 2.58 -2.61 0.53
N ILE A 72 3.48 -2.39 1.48
CA ILE A 72 3.41 -1.31 2.47
C ILE A 72 4.68 -0.47 2.34
N ARG A 73 4.52 0.81 2.06
CA ARG A 73 5.60 1.78 1.81
C ARG A 73 5.61 2.88 2.85
N TRP A 74 6.79 3.16 3.39
CA TRP A 74 7.10 4.38 4.11
C TRP A 74 7.58 5.43 3.11
N ILE A 75 6.94 6.60 3.11
CA ILE A 75 7.16 7.67 2.14
C ILE A 75 7.56 8.98 2.81
N ASN A 76 8.19 9.89 2.06
CA ASN A 76 8.48 11.22 2.56
C ASN A 76 7.18 12.04 2.68
N GLY A 77 6.87 12.61 3.85
CA GLY A 77 5.63 13.36 4.08
C GLY A 77 5.45 14.59 3.17
N ASN A 78 6.54 15.18 2.66
CA ASN A 78 6.43 16.29 1.71
C ASN A 78 5.83 15.87 0.35
N ASP A 79 5.91 14.59 0.04
CA ASP A 79 5.41 14.00 -1.20
C ASP A 79 4.08 13.25 -0.98
N ASN A 80 3.55 13.26 0.25
CA ASN A 80 2.29 12.61 0.60
C ASN A 80 1.11 13.49 0.14
N PRO A 81 0.32 13.07 -0.86
CA PRO A 81 -0.85 13.85 -1.27
C PRO A 81 -1.97 13.77 -0.23
N ALA A 82 -2.01 12.76 0.65
CA ALA A 82 -3.04 12.65 1.68
C ALA A 82 -2.92 13.73 2.76
N ASP A 83 -1.75 14.36 2.91
CA ASP A 83 -1.54 15.45 3.86
C ASP A 83 -2.49 16.62 3.62
N THR A 84 -2.90 16.89 2.37
CA THR A 84 -3.87 17.95 2.08
C THR A 84 -5.23 17.71 2.70
N MET A 85 -5.57 16.46 2.98
CA MET A 85 -6.87 16.10 3.55
C MET A 85 -6.92 16.36 5.06
N THR A 86 -5.76 16.53 5.71
CA THR A 86 -5.65 16.74 7.16
C THR A 86 -5.10 18.12 7.52
N LYS A 87 -4.42 18.80 6.58
CA LYS A 87 -3.87 20.14 6.76
C LYS A 87 -4.77 21.19 6.12
N SER A 88 -4.77 22.40 6.69
CA SER A 88 -5.53 23.54 6.17
C SER A 88 -4.88 24.21 4.95
N SER A 89 -3.58 23.97 4.72
CA SER A 89 -2.84 24.52 3.58
C SER A 89 -2.70 23.50 2.44
N PRO A 90 -2.73 23.95 1.17
CA PRO A 90 -2.43 23.09 0.03
C PRO A 90 -1.00 22.53 0.11
N THR A 91 -0.81 21.28 -0.32
CA THR A 91 0.53 20.67 -0.41
C THR A 91 1.03 20.69 -1.85
N LYS A 92 2.35 20.72 -2.00
CA LYS A 92 3.02 20.61 -3.30
C LYS A 92 2.71 19.28 -4.00
N ALA A 93 2.53 18.21 -3.24
CA ALA A 93 2.17 16.89 -3.78
C ALA A 93 0.82 16.94 -4.52
N LEU A 94 -0.19 17.59 -3.93
CA LEU A 94 -1.49 17.77 -4.60
C LEU A 94 -1.38 18.68 -5.83
N GLU A 95 -0.67 19.80 -5.70
CA GLU A 95 -0.44 20.71 -6.84
C GLU A 95 0.22 19.99 -8.03
N GLN A 96 1.21 19.14 -7.77
CA GLN A 96 1.86 18.34 -8.81
C GLN A 96 0.90 17.36 -9.47
N ILE A 97 0.05 16.67 -8.70
CA ILE A 97 -0.97 15.78 -9.27
C ILE A 97 -1.91 16.56 -10.19
N LEU A 98 -2.43 17.71 -9.74
CA LEU A 98 -3.36 18.51 -10.52
C LEU A 98 -2.74 19.06 -11.81
N ASN A 99 -1.47 19.48 -11.75
CA ASN A 99 -0.79 20.08 -12.90
C ASN A 99 -0.25 19.06 -13.91
N SER A 100 0.09 17.84 -13.46
CA SER A 100 0.83 16.86 -14.28
C SER A 100 0.16 15.50 -14.43
N ASN A 101 -0.97 15.27 -13.73
CA ASN A 101 -1.60 13.94 -13.58
C ASN A 101 -0.64 12.84 -13.14
N THR A 102 0.49 13.23 -12.53
CA THR A 102 1.56 12.34 -12.10
C THR A 102 1.84 12.60 -10.64
N LEU A 103 1.93 11.52 -9.86
CA LEU A 103 2.38 11.57 -8.48
C LEU A 103 3.80 11.00 -8.40
N ARG A 104 4.73 11.79 -7.88
CA ARG A 104 6.10 11.34 -7.58
C ARG A 104 6.27 11.29 -6.08
N VAL A 105 6.54 10.09 -5.56
CA VAL A 105 6.70 9.86 -4.11
C VAL A 105 8.08 9.29 -3.83
N ARG A 106 8.84 9.93 -2.95
CA ARG A 106 10.06 9.34 -2.40
C ARG A 106 9.70 8.26 -1.39
N VAL A 107 10.13 7.03 -1.67
CA VAL A 107 9.97 5.88 -0.79
C VAL A 107 11.23 5.76 0.06
N GLU A 108 11.06 5.84 1.38
CA GLU A 108 12.13 5.76 2.37
C GLU A 108 12.33 4.31 2.86
N GLY A 109 11.30 3.47 2.76
CA GLY A 109 11.38 2.03 3.03
C GLY A 109 10.12 1.30 2.57
N TRP A 110 10.22 0.01 2.25
CA TRP A 110 9.07 -0.78 1.82
C TRP A 110 9.22 -2.25 2.17
N VAL A 111 8.07 -2.92 2.24
CA VAL A 111 7.98 -4.38 2.22
C VAL A 111 7.04 -4.79 1.11
N GLN A 112 7.51 -5.73 0.30
CA GLN A 112 6.77 -6.32 -0.81
C GLN A 112 6.55 -7.80 -0.54
N ARG A 113 5.36 -8.27 -0.91
CA ARG A 113 5.05 -9.70 -0.91
C ARG A 113 5.49 -10.31 -2.23
N LEU A 114 6.26 -11.39 -2.18
CA LEU A 114 6.63 -12.16 -3.37
C LEU A 114 5.42 -13.00 -3.83
N ASP A 115 5.09 -12.94 -5.11
CA ASP A 115 4.10 -13.82 -5.72
C ASP A 115 4.74 -15.17 -6.07
N ILE A 116 4.18 -16.23 -5.48
CA ILE A 116 4.68 -17.62 -5.58
C ILE A 116 4.65 -18.16 -7.03
N SER A 117 4.01 -17.46 -7.99
CA SER A 117 4.08 -17.80 -9.41
C SER A 117 5.51 -17.69 -10.00
N MET A 118 6.44 -17.03 -9.33
CA MET A 118 7.85 -16.93 -9.76
C MET A 118 8.77 -18.05 -9.23
N GLU A 119 8.32 -18.90 -8.30
CA GLU A 119 9.14 -19.98 -7.73
C GLU A 119 9.31 -21.19 -8.66
N SER A 120 8.40 -21.40 -9.62
CA SER A 120 8.48 -22.54 -10.56
C SER A 120 9.51 -22.37 -11.68
N SER A 121 10.18 -21.22 -11.77
CA SER A 121 11.15 -20.91 -12.83
C SER A 121 12.61 -21.08 -12.41
N THR A 122 12.91 -21.28 -11.12
CA THR A 122 14.29 -21.27 -10.59
C THR A 122 14.81 -22.63 -10.12
N THR A 123 14.04 -23.71 -10.23
CA THR A 123 14.45 -25.05 -9.77
C THR A 123 14.87 -26.03 -10.87
N ASN A 124 15.10 -25.57 -12.11
CA ASN A 124 15.64 -26.41 -13.19
C ASN A 124 16.94 -25.85 -13.76
N LYS A 125 18.00 -25.95 -12.94
CA LYS A 125 19.39 -26.02 -13.41
C LYS A 125 20.19 -26.67 -12.31
N ASN A 126 20.48 -27.96 -12.50
CA ASN A 126 21.70 -28.68 -12.11
C ASN A 126 21.44 -30.17 -12.38
N ASP A 127 21.50 -30.54 -13.66
CA ASP A 127 22.04 -31.84 -14.07
C ASP A 127 23.57 -31.71 -14.13
#